data_AF-A0A6P2GYF3-F1
#
_entry.id   AF-A0A6P2GYF3-F1
#
_cell.length_a   1.000
_cell.length_b   1.000
_cell.length_c   1.000
_cell.angle_alpha   90.00
_cell.angle_beta   90.00
_cell.angle_gamma   90.00
#
_symmetry.space_group_name_H-M   'P 1'
#
loop_
_entity.id
_entity.type
_entity.pdbx_description
1 polymer ?
#
loop_
_entity_poly.entity_id
_entity_poly.type
_entity_poly.pdbx_seq_one_letter_code
_entity_poly.pdbx_strand_id
1 'polypeptide(L)'
;MNNNETAKVRAAIEQGLDRAESNWRKVGHLLVEARLQKSMESYAADSADSNIPGYRVVSADHPQVDEFIALVIDMRGSTQRLKTHIKNAKVNGLQRVYYETSALLPAVAVTCGFKDGMVTEYLGDGGLVLFSVDKDDRESSVRLAYRAAKDCIGGMRTLINDAIAERYNLPEISLGVGLAMSKAMITLVGVPGNYQPKAIGSCVWDATKLSGGVNAVHVSPDIKGVWPTSQGGLMRFRRLDLKHVEGFKMYQEPATDR
;
A
#
# COMPACT_ATOMS: atom_id res chain seq x y z
N MET A 1 5.12 -12.73 -8.80
CA MET A 1 4.41 -12.37 -10.05
C MET A 1 4.84 -13.22 -11.23
N ASN A 2 3.90 -13.60 -12.11
CA ASN A 2 4.16 -14.22 -13.41
C ASN A 2 4.37 -13.16 -14.53
N ASN A 3 4.73 -13.57 -15.74
CA ASN A 3 5.03 -12.65 -16.85
C ASN A 3 3.87 -11.71 -17.21
N ASN A 4 2.63 -12.20 -17.16
CA ASN A 4 1.44 -11.39 -17.45
C ASN A 4 1.18 -10.37 -16.33
N GLU A 5 1.28 -10.79 -15.07
CA GLU A 5 1.21 -9.90 -13.91
C GLU A 5 2.30 -8.80 -13.99
N THR A 6 3.54 -9.18 -14.28
CA THR A 6 4.68 -8.26 -14.49
C THR A 6 4.39 -7.24 -15.59
N ALA A 7 3.84 -7.66 -16.74
CA ALA A 7 3.50 -6.77 -17.83
C ALA A 7 2.42 -5.75 -17.44
N LYS A 8 1.38 -6.17 -16.71
CA LYS A 8 0.32 -5.28 -16.22
C LYS A 8 0.84 -4.26 -15.20
N VAL A 9 1.71 -4.68 -14.28
CA VAL A 9 2.34 -3.78 -13.31
C VAL A 9 3.22 -2.76 -14.03
N ARG A 10 4.04 -3.20 -14.99
CA ARG A 10 4.83 -2.29 -15.82
C ARG A 10 3.95 -1.28 -16.55
N ALA A 11 2.88 -1.72 -17.21
CA ALA A 11 1.95 -0.82 -17.89
C ALA A 11 1.34 0.23 -16.94
N ALA A 12 0.97 -0.16 -15.73
CA ALA A 12 0.45 0.77 -14.72
C ALA A 12 1.49 1.80 -14.27
N ILE A 13 2.76 1.38 -14.12
CA ILE A 13 3.88 2.27 -13.81
C ILE A 13 4.10 3.28 -14.94
N GLU A 14 4.23 2.82 -16.19
CA GLU A 14 4.49 3.70 -17.34
C GLU A 14 3.34 4.71 -17.53
N GLN A 15 2.09 4.25 -17.47
CA GLN A 15 0.91 5.14 -17.57
C GLN A 15 0.85 6.16 -16.43
N GLY A 16 1.19 5.74 -15.20
CA GLY A 16 1.26 6.61 -14.04
C GLY A 16 2.30 7.73 -14.24
N LEU A 17 3.49 7.37 -14.72
CA LEU A 17 4.56 8.31 -15.01
C LEU A 17 4.23 9.25 -16.18
N ASP A 18 3.68 8.73 -17.28
CA ASP A 18 3.29 9.54 -18.43
C ASP A 18 2.24 10.60 -18.06
N ARG A 19 1.24 10.18 -17.26
CA ARG A 19 0.23 11.10 -16.73
C ARG A 19 0.85 12.12 -15.78
N ALA A 20 1.76 11.69 -14.90
CA ALA A 20 2.43 12.57 -13.96
C ALA A 20 3.23 13.65 -14.68
N GLU A 21 4.02 13.28 -15.68
CA GLU A 21 4.78 14.23 -16.48
C GLU A 21 3.88 15.21 -17.24
N SER A 22 2.80 14.71 -17.85
CA SER A 22 1.81 15.55 -18.54
C SER A 22 1.19 16.57 -17.59
N ASN A 23 0.78 16.13 -16.39
CA ASN A 23 0.22 17.01 -15.37
C ASN A 23 1.24 18.02 -14.84
N TRP A 24 2.47 17.58 -14.58
CA TRP A 24 3.52 18.47 -14.07
C TRP A 24 3.85 19.58 -15.07
N ARG A 25 3.90 19.27 -16.37
CA ARG A 25 4.08 20.29 -17.42
C ARG A 25 2.96 21.34 -17.41
N LYS A 26 1.72 20.95 -17.08
CA LYS A 26 0.56 21.84 -17.04
C LYS A 26 0.53 22.72 -15.79
N VAL A 27 0.73 22.14 -14.60
CA VAL A 27 0.45 22.82 -13.31
C VAL A 27 1.61 22.81 -12.33
N GLY A 28 2.73 22.14 -12.64
CA GLY A 28 3.87 22.04 -11.73
C GLY A 28 4.49 23.39 -11.37
N HIS A 29 4.45 24.36 -12.28
CA HIS A 29 4.93 25.72 -12.02
C HIS A 29 4.14 26.43 -10.90
N LEU A 30 2.82 26.18 -10.80
CA LEU A 30 1.97 26.73 -9.73
C LEU A 30 2.32 26.16 -8.35
N LEU A 31 2.92 24.96 -8.28
CA LEU A 31 3.38 24.38 -7.02
C LEU A 31 4.74 24.93 -6.58
N VAL A 32 5.50 25.51 -7.51
CA VAL A 32 6.77 26.19 -7.25
C VAL A 32 6.53 27.66 -6.87
N GLU A 33 5.45 28.27 -7.38
CA GLU A 33 5.01 29.64 -7.08
C GLU A 33 3.80 29.67 -6.12
N ALA A 34 4.11 29.59 -4.81
CA ALA A 34 3.32 30.05 -3.66
C ALA A 34 1.99 29.36 -3.25
N ARG A 35 1.92 29.14 -1.91
CA ARG A 35 0.78 29.12 -0.96
C ARG A 35 -0.65 28.92 -1.49
N LEU A 36 -1.19 27.76 -1.08
CA LEU A 36 -2.56 27.48 -0.60
C LEU A 36 -3.69 28.39 -1.09
N GLN A 37 -4.49 27.86 -2.03
CA GLN A 37 -5.93 28.08 -2.06
C GLN A 37 -6.64 26.72 -2.06
N LYS A 38 -7.65 26.58 -1.19
CA LYS A 38 -8.56 25.44 -1.11
C LYS A 38 -9.92 25.91 -1.61
N SER A 39 -10.49 25.20 -2.58
CA SER A 39 -11.94 25.18 -2.78
C SER A 39 -12.45 23.75 -2.56
N MET A 40 -13.60 23.65 -1.91
CA MET A 40 -14.34 22.43 -1.63
C MET A 40 -15.65 22.55 -2.38
N GLU A 41 -16.02 21.53 -3.15
CA GLU A 41 -17.38 21.34 -3.64
C GLU A 41 -17.93 20.04 -3.09
N SER A 42 -19.16 20.08 -2.59
CA SER A 42 -19.88 18.99 -1.94
C SER A 42 -20.97 18.44 -2.84
N TYR A 43 -21.15 17.12 -2.83
CA TYR A 43 -22.39 16.46 -3.29
C TYR A 43 -22.95 15.61 -2.16
N ALA A 44 -24.24 15.76 -1.91
CA ALA A 44 -24.96 15.01 -0.88
C ALA A 44 -25.31 13.62 -1.37
N ALA A 45 -24.92 12.60 -0.61
CA ALA A 45 -25.49 11.26 -0.66
C ALA A 45 -25.39 10.61 0.72
N ASP A 46 -26.48 10.00 1.19
CA ASP A 46 -26.55 9.23 2.46
C ASP A 46 -25.91 7.83 2.33
N SER A 47 -25.30 7.58 1.18
CA SER A 47 -24.55 6.39 0.82
C SER A 47 -23.41 6.78 -0.12
N ALA A 48 -22.25 6.16 0.02
CA ALA A 48 -21.11 6.41 -0.86
C ALA A 48 -20.57 5.11 -1.47
N ASP A 49 -20.12 5.21 -2.72
CA ASP A 49 -19.36 4.15 -3.38
C ASP A 49 -18.06 3.87 -2.60
N SER A 50 -17.71 2.60 -2.48
CA SER A 50 -16.61 2.16 -1.62
C SER A 50 -15.75 1.10 -2.30
N ASN A 51 -14.45 1.19 -2.07
CA ASN A 51 -13.46 0.19 -2.48
C ASN A 51 -13.19 -0.86 -1.38
N ILE A 52 -13.94 -0.85 -0.27
CA ILE A 52 -13.82 -1.87 0.78
C ILE A 52 -14.29 -3.22 0.20
N PRO A 53 -13.46 -4.28 0.21
CA PRO A 53 -13.82 -5.54 -0.46
C PRO A 53 -15.08 -6.16 0.16
N GLY A 54 -16.07 -6.44 -0.68
CA GLY A 54 -17.39 -6.94 -0.28
C GLY A 54 -18.45 -5.85 -0.03
N TYR A 55 -18.07 -4.57 -0.01
CA TYR A 55 -18.95 -3.46 0.40
C TYR A 55 -18.91 -2.34 -0.64
N ARG A 56 -19.63 -2.51 -1.76
CA ARG A 56 -19.67 -1.52 -2.86
C ARG A 56 -20.36 -0.22 -2.47
N VAL A 57 -21.35 -0.28 -1.58
CA VAL A 57 -22.09 0.87 -1.05
C VAL A 57 -22.09 0.78 0.46
N VAL A 58 -21.69 1.87 1.13
CA VAL A 58 -21.69 1.98 2.60
C VAL A 58 -22.68 3.05 3.02
N SER A 59 -23.50 2.75 4.03
CA SER A 59 -24.51 3.64 4.61
C SER A 59 -24.11 4.04 6.03
N ALA A 60 -24.45 5.26 6.44
CA ALA A 60 -24.23 5.74 7.81
C ALA A 60 -25.11 5.01 8.85
N ASP A 61 -26.31 4.60 8.46
CA ASP A 61 -27.33 4.08 9.40
C ASP A 61 -27.21 2.58 9.68
N HIS A 62 -26.40 1.88 8.88
CA HIS A 62 -26.25 0.43 8.95
C HIS A 62 -24.77 0.03 8.98
N PRO A 63 -24.04 0.36 10.07
CA PRO A 63 -22.65 -0.03 10.19
C PRO A 63 -22.54 -1.56 10.20
N GLN A 64 -21.58 -2.08 9.43
CA GLN A 64 -21.33 -3.52 9.33
C GLN A 64 -19.99 -3.85 9.99
N VAL A 65 -19.83 -5.09 10.47
CA VAL A 65 -18.55 -5.56 11.04
C VAL A 65 -18.13 -6.80 10.29
N ASP A 66 -16.91 -6.80 9.77
CA ASP A 66 -16.32 -7.96 9.13
C ASP A 66 -14.85 -8.13 9.49
N GLU A 67 -14.26 -9.25 9.10
CA GLU A 67 -12.85 -9.53 9.31
C GLU A 67 -12.02 -9.20 8.05
N PHE A 68 -10.95 -8.44 8.25
CA PHE A 68 -10.06 -8.01 7.18
C PHE A 68 -8.60 -8.24 7.53
N ILE A 69 -7.80 -8.47 6.50
CA ILE A 69 -6.35 -8.29 6.56
C ILE A 69 -6.04 -6.91 5.96
N ALA A 70 -5.45 -6.04 6.77
CA ALA A 70 -4.94 -4.75 6.34
C ALA A 70 -3.46 -4.89 5.91
N LEU A 71 -3.15 -4.40 4.72
CA LEU A 71 -1.80 -4.21 4.21
C LEU A 71 -1.57 -2.70 4.08
N VAL A 72 -0.61 -2.20 4.85
CA VAL A 72 -0.11 -0.82 4.69
C VAL A 72 1.26 -0.88 4.05
N ILE A 73 1.39 -0.22 2.91
CA ILE A 73 2.66 -0.05 2.20
C ILE A 73 3.07 1.41 2.27
N ASP A 74 4.36 1.66 2.48
CA ASP A 74 4.90 3.01 2.64
C ASP A 74 6.32 3.11 2.03
N MET A 75 6.57 4.20 1.30
CA MET A 75 7.88 4.54 0.75
C MET A 75 8.84 5.01 1.84
N ARG A 76 10.00 4.38 1.95
CA ARG A 76 10.99 4.70 2.98
C ARG A 76 11.83 5.90 2.58
N GLY A 77 11.91 6.85 3.51
CA GLY A 77 12.70 8.06 3.38
C GLY A 77 12.10 9.10 2.43
N SER A 78 10.80 9.06 2.12
CA SER A 78 10.15 10.04 1.23
C SER A 78 10.34 11.50 1.66
N THR A 79 10.33 11.77 2.97
CA THR A 79 10.64 13.11 3.51
C THR A 79 12.06 13.55 3.18
N GLN A 80 13.06 12.65 3.31
CA GLN A 80 14.42 12.96 2.86
C GLN A 80 14.48 13.12 1.34
N ARG A 81 13.77 12.27 0.57
CA ARG A 81 13.72 12.34 -0.90
C ARG A 81 13.18 13.68 -1.40
N LEU A 82 12.18 14.25 -0.73
CA LEU A 82 11.66 15.58 -0.99
C LEU A 82 12.69 16.69 -0.75
N LYS A 83 13.50 16.56 0.30
CA LYS A 83 14.42 17.61 0.77
C LYS A 83 15.81 17.54 0.12
N THR A 84 16.18 16.39 -0.42
CA THR A 84 17.53 16.17 -0.97
C THR A 84 17.56 16.41 -2.48
N HIS A 85 18.47 17.27 -2.90
CA HIS A 85 18.82 17.46 -4.31
C HIS A 85 19.89 16.46 -4.76
N ILE A 86 19.66 15.81 -5.90
CA ILE A 86 20.59 14.87 -6.51
C ILE A 86 21.19 15.51 -7.76
N LYS A 87 22.52 15.67 -7.76
CA LYS A 87 23.27 16.41 -8.78
C LYS A 87 23.02 15.90 -10.21
N ASN A 88 22.88 14.59 -10.40
CA ASN A 88 22.76 13.97 -11.72
C ASN A 88 21.32 13.53 -12.06
N ALA A 89 20.35 13.77 -11.17
CA ALA A 89 18.95 13.42 -11.44
C ALA A 89 18.31 14.45 -12.38
N LYS A 90 17.44 14.00 -13.28
CA LYS A 90 16.69 14.89 -14.19
C LYS A 90 15.58 15.66 -13.49
N VAL A 91 15.12 15.18 -12.33
CA VAL A 91 14.07 15.82 -11.51
C VAL A 91 14.44 15.76 -10.03
N ASN A 92 14.01 16.76 -9.26
CA ASN A 92 14.31 16.90 -7.83
C ASN A 92 13.10 17.44 -7.06
N GLY A 93 13.20 17.46 -5.73
CA GLY A 93 12.20 18.07 -4.86
C GLY A 93 10.81 17.46 -5.00
N LEU A 94 9.78 18.31 -5.06
CA LEU A 94 8.39 17.86 -5.14
C LEU A 94 8.09 17.12 -6.45
N GLN A 95 8.70 17.53 -7.56
CA GLN A 95 8.53 16.86 -8.85
C GLN A 95 8.96 15.39 -8.77
N ARG A 96 10.14 15.16 -8.17
CA ARG A 96 10.68 13.82 -7.96
C ARG A 96 9.71 12.96 -7.15
N VAL A 97 9.27 13.45 -5.98
CA VAL A 97 8.37 12.69 -5.12
C VAL A 97 7.03 12.43 -5.82
N TYR A 98 6.50 13.41 -6.54
CA TYR A 98 5.26 13.24 -7.30
C TYR A 98 5.38 12.16 -8.38
N TYR A 99 6.51 12.06 -9.09
CA TYR A 99 6.73 11.01 -10.08
C TYR A 99 6.90 9.63 -9.42
N GLU A 100 7.68 9.56 -8.33
CA GLU A 100 7.90 8.32 -7.58
C GLU A 100 6.58 7.78 -7.01
N THR A 101 5.71 8.64 -6.46
CA THR A 101 4.38 8.22 -5.98
C THR A 101 3.43 7.89 -7.13
N SER A 102 3.50 8.60 -8.26
CA SER A 102 2.68 8.31 -9.44
C SER A 102 3.04 7.00 -10.12
N ALA A 103 4.27 6.49 -9.96
CA ALA A 103 4.62 5.12 -10.31
C ALA A 103 4.15 4.11 -9.25
N LEU A 104 4.38 4.42 -7.97
CA LEU A 104 4.14 3.50 -6.85
C LEU A 104 2.66 3.18 -6.65
N LEU A 105 1.81 4.19 -6.52
CA LEU A 105 0.41 4.01 -6.11
C LEU A 105 -0.42 3.16 -7.09
N PRO A 106 -0.40 3.37 -8.41
CA PRO A 106 -1.09 2.47 -9.33
C PRO A 106 -0.46 1.07 -9.38
N ALA A 107 0.87 0.97 -9.22
CA ALA A 107 1.54 -0.34 -9.17
C ALA A 107 1.09 -1.17 -7.96
N VAL A 108 0.90 -0.52 -6.79
CA VAL A 108 0.33 -1.15 -5.59
C VAL A 108 -1.08 -1.66 -5.87
N ALA A 109 -1.95 -0.82 -6.44
CA ALA A 109 -3.32 -1.22 -6.74
C ALA A 109 -3.39 -2.46 -7.65
N VAL A 110 -2.60 -2.48 -8.73
CA VAL A 110 -2.56 -3.61 -9.66
C VAL A 110 -1.95 -4.86 -9.01
N THR A 111 -0.84 -4.71 -8.28
CA THR A 111 -0.13 -5.84 -7.66
C THR A 111 -0.99 -6.53 -6.59
N CYS A 112 -1.63 -5.75 -5.72
CA CYS A 112 -2.52 -6.29 -4.69
C CYS A 112 -3.81 -6.87 -5.28
N GLY A 113 -4.31 -6.29 -6.38
CA GLY A 113 -5.49 -6.78 -7.09
C GLY A 113 -5.34 -8.21 -7.65
N PHE A 114 -4.11 -8.69 -7.92
CA PHE A 114 -3.89 -10.08 -8.33
C PHE A 114 -4.20 -11.13 -7.25
N LYS A 115 -4.42 -10.68 -6.01
CA LYS A 115 -4.74 -11.51 -4.84
C LYS A 115 -6.00 -10.96 -4.15
N ASP A 116 -6.86 -10.29 -4.92
CA ASP A 116 -8.14 -9.70 -4.49
C ASP A 116 -8.03 -8.65 -3.38
N GLY A 117 -6.86 -8.02 -3.25
CA GLY A 117 -6.66 -6.86 -2.39
C GLY A 117 -7.16 -5.58 -3.05
N MET A 118 -7.90 -4.77 -2.29
CA MET A 118 -8.44 -3.50 -2.78
C MET A 118 -7.79 -2.32 -2.05
N VAL A 119 -7.28 -1.34 -2.80
CA VAL A 119 -6.82 -0.09 -2.22
C VAL A 119 -8.03 0.71 -1.75
N THR A 120 -8.11 0.95 -0.45
CA THR A 120 -9.19 1.75 0.14
C THR A 120 -8.78 3.19 0.31
N GLU A 121 -7.50 3.45 0.63
CA GLU A 121 -6.98 4.80 0.86
C GLU A 121 -5.56 4.94 0.32
N TYR A 122 -5.28 6.07 -0.33
CA TYR A 122 -3.92 6.51 -0.63
C TYR A 122 -3.45 7.47 0.47
N LEU A 123 -2.31 7.16 1.07
CA LEU A 123 -1.77 7.85 2.24
C LEU A 123 -0.44 8.51 1.86
N GLY A 124 -0.50 9.65 1.18
CA GLY A 124 0.69 10.37 0.72
C GLY A 124 1.53 9.54 -0.26
N ASP A 125 2.61 8.96 0.24
CA ASP A 125 3.58 8.10 -0.45
C ASP A 125 3.38 6.60 -0.20
N GLY A 126 2.25 6.24 0.41
CA GLY A 126 1.84 4.88 0.70
C GLY A 126 0.36 4.61 0.40
N GLY A 127 -0.10 3.42 0.74
CA GLY A 127 -1.49 3.02 0.56
C GLY A 127 -1.95 2.01 1.61
N LEU A 128 -3.25 2.06 1.91
CA LEU A 128 -3.97 1.05 2.67
C LEU A 128 -4.72 0.15 1.70
N VAL A 129 -4.44 -1.14 1.78
CA VAL A 129 -5.11 -2.20 1.04
C VAL A 129 -5.82 -3.12 2.03
N LEU A 130 -7.07 -3.47 1.74
CA LEU A 130 -7.81 -4.47 2.51
C LEU A 130 -8.02 -5.73 1.68
N PHE A 131 -7.94 -6.87 2.36
CA PHE A 131 -8.34 -8.18 1.86
C PHE A 131 -9.47 -8.70 2.76
N SER A 132 -10.56 -9.19 2.17
CA SER A 132 -11.57 -9.93 2.94
C SER A 132 -10.96 -11.22 3.48
N VAL A 133 -11.36 -11.61 4.69
CA VAL A 133 -11.00 -12.90 5.25
C VAL A 133 -12.09 -13.91 4.96
N ASP A 134 -11.72 -15.01 4.31
CA ASP A 134 -12.55 -16.20 4.20
C ASP A 134 -12.58 -16.87 5.58
N LYS A 135 -13.77 -16.92 6.19
CA LYS A 135 -13.95 -17.45 7.55
C LYS A 135 -13.75 -18.96 7.58
N ASP A 136 -13.94 -19.64 6.45
CA ASP A 136 -13.75 -21.08 6.30
C ASP A 136 -12.30 -21.43 5.91
N ASP A 137 -11.53 -20.47 5.37
CA ASP A 137 -10.12 -20.65 4.98
C ASP A 137 -9.24 -19.41 5.26
N ARG A 138 -9.14 -19.04 6.54
CA ARG A 138 -8.34 -17.89 7.00
C ARG A 138 -6.85 -18.03 6.63
N GLU A 139 -6.32 -19.25 6.61
CA GLU A 139 -4.93 -19.53 6.23
C GLU A 139 -4.64 -19.14 4.78
N SER A 140 -5.57 -19.44 3.86
CA SER A 140 -5.46 -19.04 2.47
C SER A 140 -5.53 -17.53 2.30
N SER A 141 -6.46 -16.83 2.98
CA SER A 141 -6.52 -15.37 2.97
C SER A 141 -5.20 -14.74 3.42
N VAL A 142 -4.62 -15.25 4.51
CA VAL A 142 -3.32 -14.78 5.03
C VAL A 142 -2.18 -15.03 4.03
N ARG A 143 -2.14 -16.21 3.39
CA ARG A 143 -1.13 -16.51 2.35
C ARG A 143 -1.25 -15.59 1.14
N LEU A 144 -2.47 -15.27 0.69
CA LEU A 144 -2.72 -14.39 -0.44
C LEU A 144 -2.26 -12.95 -0.14
N ALA A 145 -2.64 -12.41 1.02
CA ALA A 145 -2.21 -11.09 1.45
C ALA A 145 -0.68 -10.99 1.60
N TYR A 146 -0.03 -12.03 2.15
CA TYR A 146 1.42 -12.08 2.25
C TYR A 146 2.12 -12.18 0.89
N ARG A 147 1.58 -12.95 -0.06
CA ARG A 147 2.11 -13.01 -1.43
C ARG A 147 2.05 -11.64 -2.11
N ALA A 148 0.93 -10.92 -1.97
CA ALA A 148 0.81 -9.54 -2.46
C ALA A 148 1.87 -8.63 -1.83
N ALA A 149 2.03 -8.67 -0.49
CA ALA A 149 3.05 -7.90 0.22
C ALA A 149 4.48 -8.20 -0.27
N LYS A 150 4.78 -9.49 -0.52
CA LYS A 150 6.07 -9.93 -1.05
C LYS A 150 6.32 -9.47 -2.48
N ASP A 151 5.30 -9.52 -3.33
CA ASP A 151 5.39 -9.01 -4.70
C ASP A 151 5.60 -7.48 -4.69
N CYS A 152 4.96 -6.75 -3.78
CA CYS A 152 5.16 -5.31 -3.58
C CYS A 152 6.62 -4.96 -3.25
N ILE A 153 7.21 -5.59 -2.22
CA ILE A 153 8.61 -5.31 -1.84
C ILE A 153 9.65 -6.03 -2.72
N GLY A 154 9.21 -6.88 -3.65
CA GLY A 154 10.06 -7.65 -4.55
C GLY A 154 9.94 -7.12 -5.97
N GLY A 155 9.29 -7.91 -6.83
CA GLY A 155 9.22 -7.63 -8.27
C GLY A 155 8.61 -6.26 -8.61
N MET A 156 7.55 -5.82 -7.92
CA MET A 156 6.92 -4.52 -8.19
C MET A 156 7.91 -3.38 -7.91
N ARG A 157 8.61 -3.43 -6.77
CA ARG A 157 9.65 -2.45 -6.43
C ARG A 157 10.77 -2.43 -7.47
N THR A 158 11.23 -3.59 -7.94
CA THR A 158 12.24 -3.68 -9.00
C THR A 158 11.77 -2.96 -10.26
N LEU A 159 10.54 -3.22 -10.72
CA LEU A 159 9.99 -2.56 -11.91
C LEU A 159 9.91 -1.03 -11.76
N ILE A 160 9.51 -0.54 -10.58
CA ILE A 160 9.48 0.90 -10.29
C ILE A 160 10.91 1.47 -10.34
N ASN A 161 11.85 0.81 -9.67
CA ASN A 161 13.26 1.23 -9.61
C ASN A 161 13.89 1.31 -11.00
N ASP A 162 13.65 0.31 -11.85
CA ASP A 162 14.10 0.30 -13.23
C ASP A 162 13.55 1.51 -13.99
N ALA A 163 12.24 1.74 -13.91
CA ALA A 163 11.58 2.83 -14.63
C ALA A 163 12.07 4.23 -14.19
N ILE A 164 12.20 4.48 -12.89
CA ILE A 164 12.66 5.79 -12.40
C ILE A 164 14.16 6.02 -12.61
N ALA A 165 14.97 4.95 -12.61
CA ALA A 165 16.38 5.01 -12.94
C ALA A 165 16.56 5.36 -14.43
N GLU A 166 15.87 4.64 -15.32
CA GLU A 166 15.94 4.87 -16.77
C GLU A 166 15.43 6.26 -17.16
N ARG A 167 14.23 6.61 -16.71
CA ARG A 167 13.59 7.87 -17.13
C ARG A 167 14.28 9.09 -16.53
N TYR A 168 14.69 9.03 -15.26
CA TYR A 168 15.05 10.23 -14.50
C TYR A 168 16.42 10.18 -13.82
N ASN A 169 17.17 9.08 -13.94
CA ASN A 169 18.43 8.86 -13.22
C ASN A 169 18.26 9.00 -11.69
N LEU A 170 17.15 8.47 -11.17
CA LEU A 170 16.84 8.50 -9.74
C LEU A 170 17.35 7.24 -9.03
N PRO A 171 17.77 7.35 -7.76
CA PRO A 171 18.15 6.20 -6.96
C PRO A 171 16.92 5.37 -6.60
N GLU A 172 17.16 4.10 -6.28
CA GLU A 172 16.13 3.15 -5.88
C GLU A 172 15.28 3.64 -4.69
N ILE A 173 13.97 3.41 -4.78
CA ILE A 173 13.08 3.51 -3.63
C ILE A 173 13.17 2.22 -2.80
N SER A 174 12.94 2.37 -1.50
CA SER A 174 12.74 1.25 -0.58
C SER A 174 11.33 1.29 -0.05
N LEU A 175 10.74 0.13 0.20
CA LEU A 175 9.34 0.00 0.63
C LEU A 175 9.27 -0.79 1.92
N GLY A 176 8.40 -0.36 2.83
CA GLY A 176 8.01 -1.13 4.01
C GLY A 176 6.57 -1.59 3.90
N VAL A 177 6.29 -2.83 4.29
CA VAL A 177 4.93 -3.37 4.31
C VAL A 177 4.60 -3.93 5.69
N GLY A 178 3.49 -3.47 6.25
CA GLY A 178 2.90 -4.01 7.47
C GLY A 178 1.61 -4.78 7.14
N LEU A 179 1.44 -5.95 7.76
CA LEU A 179 0.25 -6.79 7.66
C LEU A 179 -0.35 -7.03 9.04
N ALA A 180 -1.64 -6.75 9.18
CA ALA A 180 -2.39 -7.09 10.39
C ALA A 180 -3.80 -7.56 10.07
N MET A 181 -4.39 -8.34 10.96
CA MET A 181 -5.72 -8.92 10.77
C MET A 181 -6.57 -8.70 12.01
N SER A 182 -7.79 -8.22 11.81
CA SER A 182 -8.77 -8.05 12.88
C SER A 182 -10.16 -7.89 12.28
N LYS A 183 -11.18 -7.93 13.14
CA LYS A 183 -12.47 -7.33 12.78
C LYS A 183 -12.32 -5.82 12.59
N ALA A 184 -13.09 -5.25 11.67
CA ALA A 184 -13.21 -3.82 11.45
C ALA A 184 -14.68 -3.44 11.23
N MET A 185 -15.06 -2.29 11.79
CA MET A 185 -16.35 -1.67 11.53
C MET A 185 -16.30 -0.90 10.21
N ILE A 186 -17.29 -1.08 9.37
CA ILE A 186 -17.44 -0.46 8.07
C ILE A 186 -18.55 0.58 8.20
N THR A 187 -18.18 1.85 8.03
CA THR A 187 -19.09 2.97 8.25
C THR A 187 -18.69 4.17 7.40
N LEU A 188 -19.55 5.20 7.39
CA LEU A 188 -19.25 6.51 6.84
C LEU A 188 -18.69 7.42 7.94
N VAL A 189 -17.58 8.10 7.65
CA VAL A 189 -17.01 9.13 8.53
C VAL A 189 -17.00 10.45 7.79
N GLY A 190 -17.48 11.52 8.43
CA GLY A 190 -17.49 12.86 7.85
C GLY A 190 -18.68 13.68 8.32
N VAL A 191 -19.00 14.70 7.53
CA VAL A 191 -20.16 15.59 7.71
C VAL A 191 -21.05 15.47 6.48
N PRO A 192 -22.34 15.87 6.55
CA PRO A 192 -23.23 15.87 5.39
C PRO A 192 -22.58 16.50 4.14
N GLY A 193 -22.64 15.79 3.02
CA GLY A 193 -22.01 16.20 1.75
C GLY A 193 -20.52 15.90 1.61
N ASN A 194 -19.87 15.31 2.61
CA ASN A 194 -18.48 14.87 2.57
C ASN A 194 -18.25 13.65 3.47
N TYR A 195 -19.05 12.60 3.25
CA TYR A 195 -18.86 11.31 3.90
C TYR A 195 -17.82 10.48 3.13
N GLN A 196 -16.98 9.77 3.89
CA GLN A 196 -16.03 8.81 3.33
C GLN A 196 -16.27 7.44 3.95
N PRO A 197 -16.42 6.38 3.13
CA PRO A 197 -16.37 5.00 3.62
C PRO A 197 -15.04 4.73 4.31
N LYS A 198 -15.11 4.18 5.53
CA LYS A 198 -13.94 3.76 6.29
C LYS A 198 -14.14 2.38 6.91
N ALA A 199 -13.08 1.60 6.89
CA ALA A 199 -12.93 0.42 7.72
C ALA A 199 -12.12 0.80 8.98
N ILE A 200 -12.72 0.63 10.15
CA ILE A 200 -12.18 1.03 11.45
C ILE A 200 -11.96 -0.24 12.27
N GLY A 201 -10.72 -0.74 12.29
CA GLY A 201 -10.32 -1.93 13.05
C GLY A 201 -8.84 -1.88 13.41
N SER A 202 -8.43 -2.55 14.50
CA SER A 202 -7.04 -2.51 15.01
C SER A 202 -6.01 -2.89 13.94
N CYS A 203 -6.39 -3.77 13.00
CA CYS A 203 -5.55 -4.14 11.85
C CYS A 203 -5.03 -2.94 11.06
N VAL A 204 -5.81 -1.86 10.90
CA VAL A 204 -5.38 -0.66 10.16
C VAL A 204 -4.27 0.08 10.92
N TRP A 205 -4.43 0.24 12.24
CA TRP A 205 -3.42 0.89 13.09
C TRP A 205 -2.14 0.05 13.18
N ASP A 206 -2.28 -1.24 13.45
CA ASP A 206 -1.15 -2.15 13.61
C ASP A 206 -0.35 -2.27 12.32
N ALA A 207 -1.02 -2.47 11.17
CA ALA A 207 -0.36 -2.51 9.86
C ALA A 207 0.43 -1.22 9.58
N THR A 208 -0.12 -0.06 9.95
CA THR A 208 0.56 1.24 9.81
C THR A 208 1.84 1.31 10.65
N LYS A 209 1.84 0.79 11.87
CA LYS A 209 3.06 0.75 12.71
C LYS A 209 4.07 -0.29 12.22
N LEU A 210 3.58 -1.38 11.63
CA LEU A 210 4.40 -2.47 11.11
C LEU A 210 5.10 -2.11 9.77
N SER A 211 4.56 -1.18 8.98
CA SER A 211 5.14 -0.75 7.69
C SER A 211 6.48 0.02 7.79
N GLY A 212 7.02 0.17 9.00
CA GLY A 212 8.31 0.83 9.26
C GLY A 212 9.56 0.12 8.70
N GLY A 213 9.45 -1.13 8.25
CA GLY A 213 10.58 -1.92 7.75
C GLY A 213 11.17 -1.41 6.43
N VAL A 214 12.45 -1.73 6.17
CA VAL A 214 13.09 -1.47 4.87
C VAL A 214 13.11 -2.77 4.09
N ASN A 215 12.38 -2.80 2.97
CA ASN A 215 12.31 -3.94 2.05
C ASN A 215 11.93 -5.23 2.78
N ALA A 216 10.99 -5.11 3.71
CA ALA A 216 10.57 -6.16 4.62
C ALA A 216 9.06 -6.16 4.77
N VAL A 217 8.51 -7.37 4.98
CA VAL A 217 7.14 -7.58 5.40
C VAL A 217 7.16 -7.86 6.90
N HIS A 218 6.48 -7.00 7.65
CA HIS A 218 6.25 -7.18 9.08
C HIS A 218 4.79 -7.53 9.32
N VAL A 219 4.54 -8.46 10.24
CA VAL A 219 3.20 -8.99 10.49
C VAL A 219 2.85 -8.90 11.98
N SER A 220 1.56 -8.71 12.26
CA SER A 220 0.98 -8.76 13.60
C SER A 220 0.99 -10.18 14.20
N PRO A 221 0.76 -10.32 15.52
CA PRO A 221 0.56 -11.63 16.16
C PRO A 221 -0.59 -12.43 15.55
N ASP A 222 -1.70 -11.80 15.16
CA ASP A 222 -2.87 -12.48 14.58
C ASP A 222 -2.54 -13.15 13.26
N ILE A 223 -1.80 -12.46 12.38
CA ILE A 223 -1.30 -13.04 11.12
C ILE A 223 -0.37 -14.23 11.40
N LYS A 224 0.54 -14.11 12.37
CA LYS A 224 1.42 -15.22 12.76
C LYS A 224 0.63 -16.40 13.33
N GLY A 225 -0.42 -16.13 14.11
CA GLY A 225 -1.26 -17.15 14.74
C GLY A 225 -2.10 -17.96 13.75
N VAL A 226 -2.50 -17.34 12.64
CA VAL A 226 -3.22 -18.00 11.54
C VAL A 226 -2.30 -18.54 10.46
N TRP A 227 -0.99 -18.25 10.52
CA TRP A 227 -0.09 -18.73 9.48
C TRP A 227 -0.04 -20.26 9.44
N PRO A 228 -0.25 -20.91 8.28
CA PRO A 228 -0.24 -22.36 8.18
C PRO A 228 1.10 -22.94 8.64
N THR A 229 1.05 -23.91 9.54
CA THR A 229 2.22 -24.65 9.98
C THR A 229 2.20 -26.05 9.36
N SER A 230 3.31 -26.41 8.70
CA SER A 230 3.49 -27.75 8.13
C SER A 230 4.91 -28.22 8.41
N GLN A 231 5.08 -29.55 8.54
CA GLN A 231 6.39 -30.16 8.70
C GLN A 231 7.25 -29.83 7.47
N GLY A 232 8.41 -29.20 7.69
CA GLY A 232 9.30 -28.74 6.60
C GLY A 232 8.96 -27.37 6.00
N GLY A 233 8.00 -26.63 6.57
CA GLY A 233 7.72 -25.26 6.14
C GLY A 233 8.95 -24.35 6.27
N LEU A 234 9.24 -23.54 5.25
CA LEU A 234 10.41 -22.65 5.19
C LEU A 234 10.19 -21.26 5.79
N MET A 235 8.94 -20.93 6.16
CA MET A 235 8.62 -19.62 6.72
C MET A 235 9.06 -19.51 8.18
N ARG A 236 9.65 -18.37 8.52
CA ARG A 236 10.13 -18.03 9.86
C ARG A 236 9.66 -16.65 10.26
N PHE A 237 9.58 -16.47 11.57
CA PHE A 237 9.14 -15.24 12.22
C PHE A 237 10.20 -14.82 13.23
N ARG A 238 10.74 -13.62 13.05
CA ARG A 238 11.63 -13.01 14.05
C ARG A 238 10.89 -11.87 14.73
N ARG A 239 10.73 -11.95 16.05
CA ARG A 239 10.12 -10.88 16.83
C ARG A 239 10.86 -9.56 16.62
N LEU A 240 10.10 -8.48 16.53
CA LEU A 240 10.59 -7.12 16.38
C LEU A 240 10.41 -6.36 17.69
N ASP A 241 11.36 -5.49 17.99
CA ASP A 241 11.24 -4.52 19.07
C ASP A 241 10.70 -3.20 18.49
N LEU A 242 9.38 -3.03 18.53
CA LEU A 242 8.68 -1.84 18.04
C LEU A 242 8.00 -1.16 19.23
N LYS A 243 8.19 0.15 19.36
CA LYS A 243 7.81 0.94 20.55
C LYS A 243 6.33 0.87 20.97
N HIS A 244 5.43 0.46 20.08
CA HIS A 244 3.97 0.55 20.29
C HIS A 244 3.14 -0.60 19.73
N VAL A 245 3.77 -1.61 19.12
CA VAL A 245 3.05 -2.73 18.50
C VAL A 245 3.91 -3.98 18.62
N GLU A 246 3.31 -5.12 18.94
CA GLU A 246 4.02 -6.39 18.79
C GLU A 246 4.06 -6.77 17.31
N GLY A 247 5.22 -7.19 16.82
CA GLY A 247 5.38 -7.51 15.41
C GLY A 247 6.44 -8.55 15.15
N PHE A 248 6.36 -9.18 13.99
CA PHE A 248 7.31 -10.17 13.53
C PHE A 248 7.78 -9.81 12.12
N LYS A 249 9.09 -9.85 11.89
CA LYS A 249 9.61 -9.90 10.52
C LYS A 249 9.40 -11.31 10.00
N MET A 250 8.67 -11.38 8.89
CA MET A 250 8.43 -12.63 8.20
C MET A 250 9.44 -12.82 7.07
N TYR A 251 10.08 -14.00 7.02
CA TYR A 251 11.08 -14.32 6.01
C TYR A 251 11.09 -15.81 5.71
N GLN A 252 11.61 -16.16 4.54
CA GLN A 252 11.80 -17.54 4.14
C GLN A 252 13.27 -17.90 4.43
N GLU A 253 13.50 -19.02 5.11
CA GLU A 253 14.85 -19.60 5.20
C GLU A 253 15.30 -20.07 3.81
N PRO A 254 16.58 -19.90 3.46
CA PRO A 254 17.13 -20.54 2.27
C PRO A 254 16.87 -22.05 2.37
N ALA A 255 16.45 -22.67 1.26
CA ALA A 255 16.40 -24.12 1.21
C ALA A 255 17.83 -24.63 1.45
N THR A 256 18.05 -25.33 2.57
CA THR A 256 19.28 -26.09 2.74
C THR A 256 19.21 -27.26 1.78
N ASP A 257 20.09 -27.30 0.78
CA ASP A 257 20.31 -28.49 -0.04
C ASP A 257 20.56 -29.66 0.92
N ARG A 258 19.62 -30.60 0.97
CA ARG A 258 19.77 -31.89 1.67
C ARG A 258 19.92 -32.98 0.63
#